data_AF-A0A4Y2NQ29-F1
#
_entry.id   AF-A0A4Y2NQ29-F1
#
_cell.length_a   1.000
_cell.length_b   1.000
_cell.length_c   1.000
_cell.angle_alpha   90.00
_cell.angle_beta   90.00
_cell.angle_gamma   90.00
#
_symmetry.space_group_name_H-M   'P 1'
#
loop_
_entity.id
_entity.type
_entity.pdbx_description
1 polymer ?
#
loop_
_entity_poly.entity_id
_entity_poly.type
_entity_poly.pdbx_seq_one_letter_code
_entity_poly.pdbx_strand_id
1 'polypeptide(L)'
;MRSSGLLHAIESEIGRILVACSNTLIWNATNNPAENYMSQVCKVSSGKRIDFSKSSGFNNRSTIAALAFQSPAQQWNKEYYKSLTKKSPATSLKKFFAVRKNRYLKRLKRGKLFQNEKIKPRKNPKVPAEGDCNYGS
;
A
#
# COMPACT_ATOMS: atom_id res chain seq x y z
N MET A 1 26.16 24.60 -34.31
CA MET A 1 24.70 24.31 -34.33
C MET A 1 24.05 24.78 -33.04
N ARG A 2 24.18 26.07 -32.72
CA ARG A 2 23.62 26.68 -31.50
C ARG A 2 22.80 27.90 -31.92
N SER A 3 21.79 28.20 -31.10
CA SER A 3 20.94 29.40 -31.09
C SER A 3 19.95 29.59 -32.25
N SER A 4 18.87 28.82 -32.28
CA SER A 4 17.58 29.41 -32.62
C SER A 4 16.87 29.77 -31.31
N GLY A 5 16.53 31.04 -31.12
CA GLY A 5 15.86 31.52 -29.90
C GLY A 5 14.55 30.78 -29.61
N LEU A 6 13.94 30.21 -30.65
CA LEU A 6 12.78 29.33 -30.55
C LEU A 6 13.07 28.06 -29.77
N LEU A 7 14.21 27.40 -30.00
CA LEU A 7 14.56 26.14 -29.33
C LEU A 7 14.82 26.41 -27.84
N HIS A 8 15.42 27.56 -27.52
CA HIS A 8 15.65 27.96 -26.14
C HIS A 8 14.35 28.38 -25.44
N ALA A 9 13.41 29.01 -26.15
CA ALA A 9 12.07 29.30 -25.64
C ALA A 9 11.26 28.02 -25.41
N ILE A 10 11.35 27.05 -26.32
CA ILE A 10 10.73 25.73 -26.18
C ILE A 10 11.33 24.98 -24.98
N GLU A 11 12.65 24.93 -24.84
CA GLU A 11 13.31 24.30 -23.69
C GLU A 11 12.99 25.02 -22.38
N SER A 12 12.89 26.35 -22.39
CA SER A 12 12.50 27.13 -21.22
C SER A 12 11.07 26.82 -20.79
N GLU A 13 10.14 26.74 -21.74
CA GLU A 13 8.74 26.47 -21.44
C GLU A 13 8.49 25.01 -21.08
N ILE A 14 9.19 24.07 -21.73
CA ILE A 14 9.24 22.67 -21.31
C ILE A 14 9.82 22.59 -19.90
N GLY A 15 10.93 23.26 -19.60
CA GLY A 15 11.50 23.28 -18.25
C GLY A 15 10.52 23.85 -17.22
N ARG A 16 9.81 24.92 -17.56
CA ARG A 16 8.83 25.58 -16.68
C ARG A 16 7.64 24.66 -16.40
N ILE A 17 7.02 24.11 -17.44
CA ILE A 17 5.85 23.22 -17.32
C ILE A 17 6.28 21.91 -16.69
N LEU A 18 7.39 21.31 -17.11
CA LEU A 18 7.87 20.04 -16.58
C LEU A 18 8.27 20.18 -15.12
N VAL A 19 8.96 21.24 -14.70
CA VAL A 19 9.34 21.43 -13.29
C VAL A 19 8.12 21.82 -12.45
N ALA A 20 7.28 22.75 -12.90
CA ALA A 20 6.09 23.18 -12.16
C ALA A 20 5.04 22.06 -12.03
N CYS A 21 4.88 21.26 -13.09
CA CYS A 21 3.92 20.16 -13.13
C CYS A 21 4.55 18.80 -12.83
N SER A 22 5.87 18.68 -12.60
CA SER A 22 6.56 17.39 -12.33
C SER A 22 5.94 16.65 -11.15
N ASN A 23 5.62 17.39 -10.09
CA ASN A 23 4.98 16.86 -8.89
C ASN A 23 3.61 16.26 -9.19
N THR A 24 2.88 16.80 -10.18
CA THR A 24 1.63 16.24 -10.67
C THR A 24 1.85 15.13 -11.71
N LEU A 25 2.87 15.21 -12.56
CA LEU A 25 3.12 14.22 -13.62
C LEU A 25 3.58 12.86 -13.07
N ILE A 26 4.46 12.89 -12.06
CA ILE A 26 5.06 11.66 -11.48
C ILE A 26 4.07 10.96 -10.52
N TRP A 27 3.16 11.73 -9.89
CA TRP A 27 2.31 11.23 -8.81
C TRP A 27 0.79 11.25 -9.10
N ASN A 28 0.32 12.01 -10.10
CA ASN A 28 -1.09 12.08 -10.54
C ASN A 28 -1.28 11.55 -11.97
N ALA A 29 -0.69 10.40 -12.31
CA ALA A 29 -0.98 9.73 -13.59
C ALA A 29 -2.46 9.30 -13.69
N THR A 30 -3.14 9.12 -12.57
CA THR A 30 -4.56 8.76 -12.51
C THR A 30 -5.28 9.52 -11.40
N ASN A 31 -6.44 10.09 -11.72
CA ASN A 31 -7.40 10.69 -10.80
C ASN A 31 -8.16 9.64 -9.97
N ASN A 32 -8.04 8.35 -10.33
CA ASN A 32 -8.58 7.25 -9.56
C ASN A 32 -7.64 6.86 -8.39
N PRO A 33 -8.03 7.06 -7.12
CA PRO A 33 -7.20 6.73 -5.97
C PRO A 33 -6.88 5.23 -5.86
N ALA A 34 -7.76 4.35 -6.36
CA ALA A 34 -7.50 2.90 -6.37
C ALA A 34 -6.38 2.53 -7.34
N GLU A 35 -6.38 3.11 -8.54
CA GLU A 35 -5.32 2.93 -9.53
C GLU A 35 -4.00 3.53 -9.06
N ASN A 36 -4.04 4.70 -8.41
CA ASN A 36 -2.84 5.30 -7.85
C ASN A 36 -2.23 4.43 -6.74
N TYR A 37 -3.06 3.93 -5.81
CA TYR A 37 -2.60 2.96 -4.80
C TYR A 37 -2.04 1.69 -5.44
N MET A 38 -2.74 1.11 -6.43
CA MET A 38 -2.27 -0.08 -7.13
C MET A 38 -0.99 0.18 -7.92
N SER A 39 -0.78 1.37 -8.47
CA SER A 39 0.49 1.78 -9.09
C SER A 39 1.62 1.77 -8.07
N GLN A 40 1.40 2.26 -6.84
CA GLN A 40 2.39 2.20 -5.77
C GLN A 40 2.67 0.77 -5.32
N VAL A 41 1.63 -0.06 -5.16
CA VAL A 41 1.78 -1.48 -4.86
C VAL A 41 2.63 -2.15 -5.95
N CYS A 42 2.27 -1.91 -7.21
CA CYS A 42 3.01 -2.38 -8.37
C CYS A 42 4.46 -1.91 -8.31
N LYS A 43 4.78 -0.63 -8.08
CA LYS A 43 6.17 -0.15 -7.97
C LYS A 43 6.96 -0.86 -6.88
N VAL A 44 6.36 -1.08 -5.71
CA VAL A 44 7.01 -1.75 -4.58
C VAL A 44 7.10 -3.28 -4.79
N SER A 45 6.21 -3.85 -5.62
CA SER A 45 6.21 -5.28 -5.96
C SER A 45 6.96 -5.61 -7.26
N SER A 46 7.17 -4.64 -8.14
CA SER A 46 7.76 -4.81 -9.47
C SER A 46 9.18 -5.34 -9.34
N GLY A 47 9.48 -6.41 -10.08
CA GLY A 47 10.80 -7.05 -10.09
C GLY A 47 11.07 -8.06 -8.96
N LYS A 48 10.20 -8.17 -7.94
CA LYS A 48 10.34 -9.21 -6.90
C LYS A 48 9.16 -10.17 -6.99
N ARG A 49 9.44 -11.47 -7.25
CA ARG A 49 8.45 -12.54 -7.11
C ARG A 49 7.69 -12.36 -5.78
N ILE A 50 6.37 -12.44 -5.84
CA ILE A 50 5.53 -12.46 -4.64
C ILE A 50 5.71 -13.86 -4.07
N ASP A 51 6.54 -13.95 -3.04
CA ASP A 51 6.76 -15.21 -2.33
C ASP A 51 5.57 -15.44 -1.38
N PHE A 52 4.61 -16.25 -1.83
CA PHE A 52 3.42 -16.61 -1.05
C PHE A 52 3.73 -17.52 0.13
N SER A 53 4.91 -18.17 0.13
CA SER A 53 5.35 -19.01 1.26
C SER A 53 5.70 -18.18 2.49
N LYS A 54 6.11 -16.91 2.29
CA LYS A 54 6.44 -15.96 3.36
C LYS A 54 5.25 -15.03 3.62
N SER A 55 4.48 -15.37 4.65
CA SER A 55 3.29 -14.65 5.17
C SER A 55 3.37 -13.11 5.24
N SER A 56 4.58 -12.53 5.34
CA SER A 56 4.79 -11.08 5.46
C SER A 56 5.23 -10.37 4.17
N GLY A 57 5.60 -11.09 3.10
CA GLY A 57 6.23 -10.51 1.91
C GLY A 57 5.35 -9.48 1.20
N PHE A 58 4.12 -9.85 0.87
CA PHE A 58 3.15 -8.96 0.25
C PHE A 58 2.63 -7.89 1.23
N ASN A 59 2.34 -8.29 2.47
CA ASN A 59 1.84 -7.38 3.51
C ASN A 59 2.81 -6.21 3.78
N ASN A 60 4.12 -6.47 3.80
CA ASN A 60 5.11 -5.41 3.99
C ASN A 60 5.14 -4.45 2.79
N ARG A 61 5.06 -4.99 1.57
CA ARG A 61 5.05 -4.18 0.34
C ARG A 61 3.79 -3.32 0.23
N SER A 62 2.63 -3.85 0.61
CA SER A 62 1.37 -3.10 0.63
C SER A 62 1.37 -2.00 1.71
N THR A 63 2.01 -2.24 2.86
CA THR A 63 2.21 -1.18 3.87
C THR A 63 3.15 -0.07 3.40
N ILE A 64 4.23 -0.41 2.69
CA ILE A 64 5.15 0.60 2.11
C ILE A 64 4.41 1.42 1.05
N ALA A 65 3.63 0.77 0.18
CA ALA A 65 2.79 1.45 -0.81
C ALA A 65 1.76 2.38 -0.15
N ALA A 66 1.14 1.97 0.96
CA ALA A 66 0.23 2.82 1.72
C ALA A 66 0.92 4.04 2.35
N LEU A 67 2.14 3.89 2.86
CA LEU A 67 2.94 5.00 3.38
C LEU A 67 3.35 5.96 2.27
N ALA A 68 3.74 5.45 1.11
CA ALA A 68 4.02 6.25 -0.09
C ALA A 68 2.77 7.00 -0.58
N PHE A 69 1.60 6.36 -0.51
CA PHE A 69 0.31 7.00 -0.82
C PHE A 69 -0.06 8.10 0.20
N GLN A 70 0.47 8.04 1.42
CA GLN A 70 0.29 9.08 2.44
C GLN A 70 1.38 10.16 2.39
N SER A 71 2.31 10.09 1.44
CA SER A 71 3.35 11.09 1.20
C SER A 71 2.73 12.48 0.97
N PRO A 72 3.41 13.58 1.33
CA PRO A 72 2.97 14.95 1.06
C PRO A 72 2.51 15.19 -0.39
N ALA A 73 3.11 14.48 -1.36
CA ALA A 73 2.73 14.53 -2.77
C ALA A 73 1.27 14.12 -3.05
N GLN A 74 0.63 13.38 -2.13
CA GLN A 74 -0.75 12.90 -2.26
C GLN A 74 -1.70 13.50 -1.22
N GLN A 75 -1.29 14.59 -0.55
CA GLN A 75 -2.11 15.31 0.41
C GLN A 75 -3.44 15.81 -0.19
N TRP A 76 -3.47 16.10 -1.49
CA TRP A 76 -4.66 16.54 -2.21
C TRP A 76 -5.85 15.58 -2.05
N ASN A 77 -5.60 14.26 -2.01
CA ASN A 77 -6.64 13.25 -1.82
C ASN A 77 -7.33 13.37 -0.45
N LYS A 78 -6.53 13.65 0.58
CA LYS A 78 -7.02 13.82 1.95
C LYS A 78 -7.86 15.08 2.08
N GLU A 79 -7.43 16.17 1.43
CA GLU A 79 -8.14 17.45 1.41
C GLU A 79 -9.46 17.36 0.65
N TYR A 80 -9.45 16.72 -0.53
CA TYR A 80 -10.65 16.43 -1.31
C TYR A 80 -11.66 15.55 -0.54
N TYR A 81 -11.20 14.47 0.09
CA TYR A 81 -12.11 13.64 0.89
C TYR A 81 -12.69 14.40 2.09
N LYS A 82 -11.88 15.26 2.72
CA LYS A 82 -12.32 16.08 3.85
C LYS A 82 -13.33 17.14 3.41
N SER A 83 -13.20 17.74 2.23
CA SER A 83 -14.19 18.69 1.70
C SER A 83 -15.51 17.99 1.40
N LEU A 84 -15.47 16.81 0.77
CA LEU A 84 -16.66 16.03 0.41
C LEU A 84 -17.41 15.51 1.63
N THR A 85 -16.70 14.91 2.58
CA THR A 85 -17.34 14.19 3.70
C THR A 85 -17.42 15.00 4.99
N LYS A 86 -16.82 16.19 5.02
CA LYS A 86 -16.62 17.05 6.22
C LYS A 86 -15.91 16.32 7.37
N LYS A 87 -15.32 15.16 7.10
CA LYS A 87 -14.71 14.26 8.09
C LYS A 87 -13.33 13.86 7.59
N SER A 88 -12.39 13.71 8.51
CA SER A 88 -11.08 13.18 8.15
C SER A 88 -11.22 11.70 7.74
N PRO A 89 -10.55 11.25 6.66
CA PRO A 89 -10.46 9.83 6.33
C PRO A 89 -9.91 8.99 7.50
N ALA A 90 -9.13 9.60 8.40
CA ALA A 90 -8.60 8.93 9.58
C ALA A 90 -9.69 8.51 10.59
N THR A 91 -10.86 9.16 10.59
CA THR A 91 -11.91 8.91 11.59
C THR A 91 -12.55 7.53 11.41
N SER A 92 -12.85 7.13 10.17
CA SER A 92 -13.36 5.79 9.85
C SER A 92 -12.30 4.72 10.13
N LEU A 93 -11.05 5.01 9.77
CA LEU A 93 -9.91 4.12 10.00
C LEU A 93 -9.66 3.88 11.50
N LYS A 94 -9.74 4.92 12.33
CA LYS A 94 -9.64 4.82 13.80
C LYS A 94 -10.71 3.89 14.38
N LYS A 95 -11.96 3.97 13.91
CA LYS A 95 -13.03 3.06 14.34
C LYS A 95 -12.70 1.61 14.00
N PHE A 96 -12.22 1.36 12.79
CA PHE A 96 -11.80 0.02 12.36
C PHE A 96 -10.67 -0.53 13.24
N PHE A 97 -9.63 0.26 13.49
CA PHE A 97 -8.52 -0.14 14.36
C PHE A 97 -8.95 -0.41 15.80
N ALA A 98 -9.87 0.39 16.35
CA ALA A 98 -10.43 0.16 17.67
C ALA A 98 -11.13 -1.20 17.75
N VAL A 99 -11.96 -1.55 16.76
CA VAL A 99 -12.63 -2.87 16.68
C VAL A 99 -11.61 -4.01 16.60
N ARG A 100 -10.59 -3.87 15.75
CA ARG A 100 -9.52 -4.87 15.61
C ARG A 100 -8.73 -5.07 16.90
N LYS A 101 -8.34 -3.97 17.56
CA LYS A 101 -7.65 -3.99 18.87
C LYS A 101 -8.50 -4.67 19.94
N ASN A 102 -9.79 -4.31 20.03
CA ASN A 102 -10.72 -4.91 20.98
C ASN A 102 -10.90 -6.41 20.76
N ARG A 103 -10.97 -6.87 19.50
CA ARG A 103 -11.03 -8.30 19.17
C ARG A 103 -9.76 -9.04 19.59
N TYR A 104 -8.59 -8.47 19.35
CA TYR A 104 -7.32 -9.03 19.79
C TYR A 104 -7.23 -9.14 21.33
N LEU A 105 -7.58 -8.07 22.04
CA LEU A 105 -7.60 -8.07 23.51
C LEU A 105 -8.61 -9.08 24.09
N LYS A 106 -9.80 -9.20 23.49
CA LYS A 106 -10.78 -10.24 23.87
C LYS A 106 -10.21 -11.64 23.69
N ARG A 107 -9.51 -11.92 22.58
CA ARG A 107 -8.85 -13.21 22.33
C ARG A 107 -7.79 -13.51 23.39
N LEU A 108 -6.95 -12.54 23.74
CA LEU A 108 -5.95 -12.69 24.80
C LEU A 108 -6.59 -12.97 26.15
N LYS A 109 -7.63 -12.22 26.54
CA LYS A 109 -8.38 -12.46 27.77
C LYS A 109 -8.99 -13.87 27.80
N ARG A 110 -9.57 -14.32 26.68
CA ARG A 110 -10.12 -15.68 26.56
C ARG A 110 -9.04 -16.75 26.73
N GLY A 111 -7.86 -16.56 26.16
CA GLY A 111 -6.72 -17.46 26.36
C GLY A 111 -6.24 -17.55 27.81
N LYS A 112 -6.42 -16.47 28.61
CA LYS A 112 -6.10 -16.49 30.04
C LYS A 112 -7.09 -17.31 30.88
N LEU A 113 -8.35 -17.39 30.46
CA LEU A 113 -9.39 -18.15 31.17
C LEU A 113 -9.17 -19.67 31.13
N PHE A 114 -8.46 -20.18 30.10
CA PHE A 114 -8.20 -21.61 29.90
C PHE A 114 -6.73 -22.00 30.15
N GLN A 115 -5.97 -21.22 30.95
CA GLN A 115 -4.55 -21.51 31.21
C GLN A 115 -4.31 -22.89 31.86
N ASN A 116 -5.31 -23.42 32.57
CA ASN A 116 -5.22 -24.70 33.27
C ASN A 116 -5.69 -25.90 32.43
N GLU A 117 -6.30 -25.66 31.26
CA GLU A 117 -6.63 -26.74 30.35
C GLU A 117 -5.41 -27.04 29.49
N LYS A 118 -4.77 -28.19 29.71
CA LYS A 118 -3.71 -28.70 28.83
C LYS A 118 -4.31 -28.92 27.43
N ILE A 119 -4.28 -27.90 26.59
CA ILE A 119 -4.71 -27.99 25.19
C ILE A 119 -3.74 -28.96 24.52
N LYS A 120 -4.20 -30.19 24.26
CA LYS A 120 -3.42 -31.18 23.49
C LYS A 120 -3.10 -30.54 22.13
N PRO A 121 -1.83 -30.48 21.70
CA PRO A 121 -1.51 -29.96 20.39
C PRO A 121 -2.27 -30.79 19.34
N ARG A 122 -3.03 -30.12 18.47
CA ARG A 122 -3.56 -30.78 17.28
C ARG A 122 -2.37 -31.30 16.50
N LYS A 123 -2.28 -32.62 16.34
CA LYS A 123 -1.36 -33.24 15.37
C LYS A 123 -1.83 -32.78 13.99
N ASN A 124 -1.31 -31.65 13.51
CA ASN A 124 -1.43 -31.34 12.10
C ASN A 124 -0.67 -32.44 11.37
N PRO A 125 -1.29 -33.16 10.42
CA PRO A 125 -0.53 -34.06 9.57
C PRO A 125 0.61 -33.26 8.94
N LYS A 126 1.83 -33.79 8.98
CA LYS A 126 2.95 -33.22 8.23
C LYS A 126 2.51 -33.24 6.76
N VAL A 127 2.18 -32.08 6.23
CA VAL A 127 2.04 -31.92 4.77
C VAL A 127 3.43 -32.25 4.22
N PRO A 128 3.55 -33.23 3.30
CA PRO A 128 4.83 -33.52 2.67
C PRO A 128 5.39 -32.24 2.06
N ALA A 129 6.71 -32.05 2.14
CA ALA A 129 7.40 -30.96 1.47
C ALA A 129 7.50 -31.22 -0.04
N GLU A 130 6.44 -31.74 -0.66
CA GLU A 130 6.34 -31.75 -2.12
C GLU A 130 6.04 -30.32 -2.53
N GLY A 131 7.02 -29.71 -3.19
CA GLY A 131 6.83 -28.46 -3.88
C GLY A 131 5.67 -28.59 -4.87
N ASP A 132 5.03 -27.47 -5.16
CA ASP A 132 3.96 -27.38 -6.16
C ASP A 132 4.54 -27.72 -7.54
N CYS A 133 4.42 -28.98 -7.96
CA CYS A 133 4.95 -29.49 -9.23
C CYS A 133 4.09 -29.12 -10.45
N ASN A 134 3.01 -28.37 -10.27
CA ASN A 134 2.10 -27.98 -11.35
C ASN A 134 2.37 -26.56 -11.85
N TYR A 135 3.55 -26.37 -12.46
CA TYR A 135 3.68 -25.35 -13.50
C TYR A 135 3.64 -26.09 -14.83
N GLY A 136 2.53 -25.89 -15.56
CA GLY A 136 2.22 -26.59 -16.81
C GLY A 136 3.37 -26.62 -17.81
N SER A 137 3.37 -27.72 -18.57
CA SER A 137 4.22 -27.94 -19.75
C SER A 137 4.05 -26.86 -20.82
#